data_AF-A0A5D4R8I7-F1
#
_entry.id   AF-A0A5D4R8I7-F1
#
_cell.length_a   1.000
_cell.length_b   1.000
_cell.length_c   1.000
_cell.angle_alpha   90.00
_cell.angle_beta   90.00
_cell.angle_gamma   90.00
#
_symmetry.space_group_name_H-M   'P 1'
#
loop_
_entity.id
_entity.type
_entity.pdbx_description
1 polymer ?
#
loop_
_entity_poly.entity_id
_entity_poly.type
_entity_poly.pdbx_seq_one_letter_code
_entity_poly.pdbx_strand_id
1 'polypeptide(L)'
;MKKPAVLLAGSLICFIIGGFSNKDSNELENPPIIKQKQEQSIKKAEIKEEFHIVEKKAETKEIKDLKGIVPVSLKIPSLGIEAPVGKAGVLENGAMGVPDDNESAGWFEPGIKPGEKGSSVIAGHVDSKAGPAVFFYLKDLVKGDAVIVTAQDGLSYTFEVQQLKSYPYDRAPISEVFGPSDERRLNLITCTGTYNRKTNTHEERLVVYTVLKSGQEDKAETLVVPPPPEHVKISGGLLTWHAVRSGEISGYRIYSSTENGYFFHTASISSHERKSLVIDNEKATSFYITAVSSSGNESKPSEIITK
;
A
#
# COMPACT_ATOMS: atom_id res chain seq x y z
N MET A 1 -9.00 55.08 49.33
CA MET A 1 -10.07 54.13 49.71
C MET A 1 -9.43 52.73 49.75
N LYS A 2 -8.90 52.32 50.90
CA LYS A 2 -9.44 51.33 51.87
C LYS A 2 -9.78 49.93 51.29
N LYS A 3 -8.97 48.93 51.66
CA LYS A 3 -9.24 47.46 51.62
C LYS A 3 -10.40 47.07 52.56
N PRO A 4 -10.96 45.84 52.49
CA PRO A 4 -10.43 44.66 53.23
C PRO A 4 -10.44 43.36 52.37
N ALA A 5 -9.54 42.36 52.50
CA ALA A 5 -9.14 41.47 53.61
C ALA A 5 -10.19 40.41 53.98
N VAL A 6 -9.88 39.10 53.78
CA VAL A 6 -10.13 37.99 54.73
C VAL A 6 -9.10 36.86 54.49
N LEU A 7 -8.36 36.52 55.55
CA LEU A 7 -7.58 35.29 55.76
C LEU A 7 -8.54 34.12 56.07
N LEU A 8 -8.15 32.88 55.74
CA LEU A 8 -8.27 31.79 56.73
C LEU A 8 -7.14 30.76 56.51
N ALA A 9 -6.33 30.60 57.55
CA ALA A 9 -5.41 29.49 57.73
C ALA A 9 -6.13 28.37 58.49
N GLY A 10 -5.85 27.11 58.14
CA GLY A 10 -6.36 25.91 58.81
C GLY A 10 -5.33 24.80 58.70
N SER A 11 -4.90 24.28 59.85
CA SER A 11 -3.69 23.49 60.06
C SER A 11 -3.98 21.98 60.16
N LEU A 12 -2.91 21.19 59.99
CA LEU A 12 -2.51 20.06 60.84
C LEU A 12 -2.91 18.59 60.51
N ILE A 13 -1.88 17.73 60.59
CA ILE A 13 -1.82 16.31 61.05
C ILE A 13 -1.69 15.16 60.01
N CYS A 14 -0.43 14.68 59.91
CA CYS A 14 0.14 13.33 60.00
C CYS A 14 -0.59 12.03 59.56
N PHE A 15 0.18 11.25 58.78
CA PHE A 15 0.48 9.80 58.82
C PHE A 15 -0.66 8.79 59.03
N ILE A 16 -0.86 7.89 58.06
CA ILE A 16 -0.70 6.42 58.23
C ILE A 16 -0.17 5.78 56.92
N ILE A 17 0.73 4.83 57.12
CA ILE A 17 1.48 3.97 56.20
C ILE A 17 0.60 2.83 55.69
N GLY A 18 0.81 2.37 54.45
CA GLY A 18 0.60 0.96 54.09
C GLY A 18 0.09 0.69 52.68
N GLY A 19 0.90 0.01 51.86
CA GLY A 19 0.41 -0.75 50.70
C GLY A 19 1.33 -0.78 49.49
N PHE A 20 2.39 -1.59 49.55
CA PHE A 20 3.09 -2.08 48.36
C PHE A 20 2.11 -2.89 47.47
N SER A 21 2.05 -2.59 46.17
CA SER A 21 1.81 -3.61 45.15
C SER A 21 2.33 -3.15 43.78
N ASN A 22 3.27 -3.93 43.27
CA ASN A 22 3.87 -3.84 41.94
C ASN A 22 2.81 -4.03 40.84
N LYS A 23 2.87 -3.20 39.79
CA LYS A 23 2.71 -3.69 38.42
C LYS A 23 3.28 -2.72 37.40
N ASP A 24 4.46 -3.09 36.89
CA ASP A 24 4.94 -2.72 35.58
C ASP A 24 3.91 -3.14 34.51
N SER A 25 3.62 -2.25 33.59
CA SER A 25 3.30 -2.59 32.22
C SER A 25 3.75 -1.45 31.31
N ASN A 26 4.95 -1.62 30.75
CA ASN A 26 5.34 -0.98 29.50
C ASN A 26 4.31 -1.39 28.43
N GLU A 27 3.40 -0.49 28.13
CA GLU A 27 2.58 -0.58 26.93
C GLU A 27 3.45 -0.13 25.75
N LEU A 28 3.90 -1.11 24.97
CA LEU A 28 4.56 -0.90 23.68
C LEU A 28 3.55 -0.28 22.71
N GLU A 29 3.46 1.06 22.69
CA GLU A 29 2.74 1.75 21.63
C GLU A 29 3.45 1.50 20.29
N ASN A 30 2.79 0.75 19.40
CA ASN A 30 3.23 0.61 18.02
C ASN A 30 3.28 2.01 17.37
N PRO A 31 4.35 2.34 16.62
CA PRO A 31 4.48 3.67 16.02
C PRO A 31 3.34 3.94 15.03
N PRO A 32 2.89 5.19 14.91
CA PRO A 32 1.74 5.55 14.07
C PRO A 32 1.96 5.14 12.61
N ILE A 33 0.93 4.58 11.98
CA ILE A 33 0.91 4.00 10.62
C ILE A 33 1.55 4.91 9.57
N ILE A 34 1.41 6.23 9.70
CA ILE A 34 2.00 7.22 8.79
C ILE A 34 3.54 7.20 8.84
N LYS A 35 4.13 7.06 10.04
CA LYS A 35 5.59 6.96 10.20
C LYS A 35 6.14 5.66 9.64
N GLN A 36 5.44 4.54 9.87
CA GLN A 36 5.83 3.24 9.31
C GLN A 36 5.82 3.28 7.77
N LYS A 37 4.78 3.86 7.17
CA LYS A 37 4.66 3.99 5.71
C LYS A 37 5.73 4.92 5.11
N GLN A 38 6.05 6.02 5.80
CA GLN A 38 7.12 6.93 5.38
C GLN A 38 8.50 6.26 5.49
N GLU A 39 8.77 5.54 6.56
CA GLU A 39 10.03 4.81 6.78
C GLU A 39 10.21 3.68 5.74
N GLN A 40 9.14 2.94 5.45
CA GLN A 40 9.14 1.93 4.38
C GLN A 40 9.38 2.55 3.00
N SER A 41 8.79 3.72 2.70
CA SER A 41 9.01 4.42 1.44
C SER A 41 10.47 4.87 1.28
N ILE A 42 11.10 5.35 2.36
CA ILE A 42 12.51 5.75 2.38
C ILE A 42 13.41 4.53 2.18
N LYS A 43 13.17 3.44 2.93
CA LYS A 43 13.92 2.18 2.76
C LYS A 43 13.80 1.63 1.34
N LYS A 44 12.60 1.67 0.76
CA LYS A 44 12.38 1.22 -0.62
C LYS A 44 13.16 2.05 -1.65
N ALA A 45 13.27 3.37 -1.45
CA ALA A 45 14.08 4.22 -2.33
C ALA A 45 15.59 3.95 -2.19
N GLU A 46 16.08 3.76 -0.96
CA GLU A 46 17.48 3.44 -0.68
C GLU A 46 17.91 2.10 -1.31
N ILE A 47 17.06 1.07 -1.21
CA ILE A 47 17.28 -0.25 -1.84
C ILE A 47 17.34 -0.15 -3.36
N LYS A 48 16.51 0.70 -3.97
CA LYS A 48 16.51 0.88 -5.44
C LYS A 48 17.85 1.42 -5.93
N GLU A 49 18.39 2.42 -5.23
CA GLU A 49 19.71 2.99 -5.53
C GLU A 49 20.82 1.95 -5.26
N GLU A 50 20.74 1.23 -4.14
CA GLU A 50 21.76 0.25 -3.74
C GLU A 50 21.85 -0.97 -4.68
N PHE A 51 20.72 -1.49 -5.17
CA PHE A 51 20.66 -2.73 -5.94
C PHE A 51 20.36 -2.56 -7.43
N HIS A 52 20.31 -1.32 -7.95
CA HIS A 52 20.00 -0.97 -9.35
C HIS A 52 18.89 -1.85 -9.97
N ILE A 53 17.77 -2.01 -9.26
CA ILE A 53 16.70 -2.93 -9.65
C ILE A 53 15.86 -2.31 -10.77
N VAL A 54 15.85 -2.93 -11.95
CA VAL A 54 14.94 -2.58 -13.04
C VAL A 54 13.56 -3.18 -12.75
N GLU A 55 12.62 -2.37 -12.23
CA GLU A 55 11.24 -2.77 -11.86
C GLU A 55 10.43 -3.40 -13.02
N LYS A 56 10.85 -3.16 -14.27
CA LYS A 56 10.08 -3.45 -15.48
C LYS A 56 9.79 -4.92 -15.77
N LYS A 57 10.30 -5.89 -14.99
CA LYS A 57 10.13 -7.33 -15.27
C LYS A 57 9.26 -8.07 -14.23
N ALA A 58 9.20 -7.58 -13.00
CA ALA A 58 8.35 -8.15 -11.95
C ALA A 58 6.89 -7.71 -12.12
N GLU A 59 6.65 -6.42 -12.36
CA GLU A 59 5.32 -5.85 -12.62
C GLU A 59 4.63 -6.52 -13.82
N THR A 60 5.37 -6.82 -14.89
CA THR A 60 4.78 -7.38 -16.12
C THR A 60 4.43 -8.87 -16.01
N LYS A 61 5.07 -9.61 -15.10
CA LYS A 61 4.78 -11.04 -14.89
C LYS A 61 3.56 -11.23 -13.99
N GLU A 62 3.39 -10.39 -12.97
CA GLU A 62 2.22 -10.45 -12.07
C GLU A 62 0.92 -10.06 -12.76
N ILE A 63 0.92 -9.05 -13.66
CA ILE A 63 -0.31 -8.58 -14.33
C ILE A 63 -0.90 -9.63 -15.31
N LYS A 64 -0.08 -10.58 -15.79
CA LYS A 64 -0.50 -11.54 -16.82
C LYS A 64 -1.48 -12.60 -16.30
N ASP A 65 -1.37 -12.97 -15.02
CA ASP A 65 -2.16 -14.05 -14.38
C ASP A 65 -3.17 -13.55 -13.34
N LEU A 66 -3.54 -12.26 -13.36
CA LEU A 66 -4.50 -11.69 -12.39
C LEU A 66 -5.93 -12.18 -12.63
N LYS A 67 -6.54 -12.71 -11.56
CA LYS A 67 -7.96 -13.10 -11.45
C LYS A 67 -8.84 -11.90 -11.09
N GLY A 68 -10.10 -11.90 -11.50
CA GLY A 68 -11.05 -10.88 -11.04
C GLY A 68 -11.38 -11.02 -9.56
N ILE A 69 -11.60 -9.91 -8.86
CA ILE A 69 -12.02 -9.90 -7.44
C ILE A 69 -13.45 -9.41 -7.25
N VAL A 70 -14.05 -9.75 -6.11
CA VAL A 70 -15.27 -9.09 -5.62
C VAL A 70 -14.82 -8.05 -4.60
N PRO A 71 -14.90 -6.73 -4.91
CA PRO A 71 -14.42 -5.69 -4.03
C PRO A 71 -15.35 -5.53 -2.82
N VAL A 72 -14.78 -5.37 -1.64
CA VAL A 72 -15.49 -5.05 -0.39
C VAL A 72 -15.07 -3.69 0.18
N SER A 73 -13.96 -3.12 -0.30
CA SER A 73 -13.47 -1.80 0.09
C SER A 73 -12.88 -1.08 -1.11
N LEU A 74 -13.01 0.25 -1.10
CA LEU A 74 -12.45 1.20 -2.05
C LEU A 74 -11.65 2.26 -1.28
N LYS A 75 -10.45 2.55 -1.74
CA LYS A 75 -9.60 3.60 -1.19
C LYS A 75 -9.06 4.51 -2.29
N ILE A 76 -9.13 5.82 -2.07
CA ILE A 76 -8.60 6.85 -2.97
C ILE A 76 -7.73 7.80 -2.12
N PRO A 77 -6.43 7.52 -1.97
CA PRO A 77 -5.58 8.21 -1.00
C PRO A 77 -5.47 9.72 -1.19
N SER A 78 -5.43 10.20 -2.44
CA SER A 78 -5.30 11.64 -2.74
C SER A 78 -6.51 12.45 -2.25
N LEU A 79 -7.67 11.79 -2.09
CA LEU A 79 -8.91 12.39 -1.61
C LEU A 79 -9.26 12.00 -0.17
N GLY A 80 -8.44 11.15 0.48
CA GLY A 80 -8.73 10.62 1.81
C GLY A 80 -9.99 9.74 1.87
N ILE A 81 -10.45 9.20 0.73
CA ILE A 81 -11.63 8.33 0.68
C ILE A 81 -11.24 6.92 1.09
N GLU A 82 -12.02 6.34 2.00
CA GLU A 82 -12.04 4.93 2.34
C GLU A 82 -13.50 4.53 2.56
N ALA A 83 -14.02 3.64 1.73
CA ALA A 83 -15.45 3.35 1.66
C ALA A 83 -15.72 1.85 1.50
N PRO A 84 -16.75 1.31 2.18
CA PRO A 84 -17.21 -0.04 1.90
C PRO A 84 -17.81 -0.13 0.49
N VAL A 85 -17.62 -1.29 -0.14
CA VAL A 85 -18.15 -1.57 -1.48
C VAL A 85 -19.17 -2.71 -1.41
N GLY A 86 -20.41 -2.39 -1.73
CA GLY A 86 -21.49 -3.35 -1.90
C GLY A 86 -21.65 -3.80 -3.35
N LYS A 87 -22.50 -4.80 -3.57
CA LYS A 87 -22.93 -5.21 -4.91
C LYS A 87 -24.07 -4.31 -5.38
N ALA A 88 -24.01 -3.88 -6.63
CA ALA A 88 -25.06 -3.15 -7.33
C ALA A 88 -25.52 -3.94 -8.56
N GLY A 89 -26.84 -4.05 -8.71
CA GLY A 89 -27.49 -4.70 -9.85
C GLY A 89 -28.02 -3.70 -10.88
N VAL A 90 -28.94 -4.18 -11.71
CA VAL A 90 -29.70 -3.38 -12.67
C VAL A 90 -31.10 -3.15 -12.09
N LEU A 91 -31.55 -1.90 -12.04
CA LEU A 91 -32.89 -1.50 -11.63
C LEU A 91 -33.91 -1.79 -12.75
N GLU A 92 -35.21 -1.74 -12.42
CA GLU A 92 -36.30 -1.98 -13.40
C GLU A 92 -36.24 -1.03 -14.61
N ASN A 93 -35.72 0.19 -14.41
CA ASN A 93 -35.54 1.19 -15.48
C ASN A 93 -34.25 0.98 -16.30
N GLY A 94 -33.51 -0.10 -16.06
CA GLY A 94 -32.26 -0.43 -16.74
C GLY A 94 -31.02 0.31 -16.23
N ALA A 95 -31.15 1.19 -15.23
CA ALA A 95 -30.00 1.88 -14.64
C ALA A 95 -29.23 0.96 -13.68
N MET A 96 -27.94 1.23 -13.53
CA MET A 96 -27.14 0.64 -12.46
C MET A 96 -27.65 1.14 -11.09
N GLY A 97 -27.82 0.23 -10.13
CA GLY A 97 -28.11 0.58 -8.75
C GLY A 97 -26.93 1.27 -8.04
N VAL A 98 -27.23 2.00 -6.97
CA VAL A 98 -26.24 2.65 -6.10
C VAL A 98 -26.70 2.38 -4.65
N PRO A 99 -25.79 2.24 -3.66
CA PRO A 99 -26.20 2.06 -2.26
C PRO A 99 -27.13 3.19 -1.78
N ASP A 100 -28.05 2.87 -0.86
CA ASP A 100 -29.01 3.86 -0.33
C ASP A 100 -28.36 4.89 0.61
N ASP A 101 -27.19 4.57 1.16
CA ASP A 101 -26.43 5.44 2.04
C ASP A 101 -25.39 6.30 1.30
N ASN A 102 -24.90 7.35 1.95
CA ASN A 102 -23.99 8.32 1.36
C ASN A 102 -22.50 7.96 1.52
N GLU A 103 -22.16 6.92 2.27
CA GLU A 103 -20.78 6.59 2.66
C GLU A 103 -20.22 5.40 1.86
N SER A 104 -21.11 4.56 1.32
CA SER A 104 -20.77 3.34 0.59
C SER A 104 -20.77 3.54 -0.92
N ALA A 105 -20.01 2.70 -1.62
CA ALA A 105 -20.03 2.60 -3.07
C ALA A 105 -20.58 1.24 -3.54
N GLY A 106 -21.09 1.18 -4.77
CA GLY A 106 -21.67 -0.02 -5.36
C GLY A 106 -20.88 -0.49 -6.57
N TRP A 107 -20.35 -1.72 -6.53
CA TRP A 107 -19.74 -2.38 -7.68
C TRP A 107 -20.81 -3.04 -8.56
N PHE A 108 -20.77 -2.82 -9.87
CA PHE A 108 -21.68 -3.42 -10.83
C PHE A 108 -21.41 -4.94 -10.98
N GLU A 109 -22.10 -5.73 -10.17
CA GLU A 109 -21.88 -7.18 -10.07
C GLU A 109 -22.16 -7.96 -11.36
N PRO A 110 -23.16 -7.61 -12.18
CA PRO A 110 -23.38 -8.29 -13.46
C PRO A 110 -22.25 -8.08 -14.49
N GLY A 111 -21.34 -7.13 -14.24
CA GLY A 111 -20.27 -6.75 -15.15
C GLY A 111 -18.94 -7.47 -14.89
N ILE A 112 -17.87 -6.88 -15.44
CA ILE A 112 -16.50 -7.38 -15.31
C ILE A 112 -16.00 -7.15 -13.88
N LYS A 113 -15.31 -8.14 -13.31
CA LYS A 113 -14.68 -8.00 -11.99
C LYS A 113 -13.43 -7.12 -12.07
N PRO A 114 -13.15 -6.27 -11.07
CA PRO A 114 -11.88 -5.56 -11.01
C PRO A 114 -10.71 -6.54 -11.13
N GLY A 115 -9.77 -6.22 -12.02
CA GLY A 115 -8.62 -7.07 -12.31
C GLY A 115 -8.80 -7.98 -13.52
N GLU A 116 -10.01 -8.21 -14.05
CA GLU A 116 -10.22 -8.88 -15.34
C GLU A 116 -10.05 -7.91 -16.52
N LYS A 117 -9.84 -8.45 -17.73
CA LYS A 117 -9.88 -7.65 -18.95
C LYS A 117 -11.29 -7.15 -19.20
N GLY A 118 -11.43 -5.89 -19.56
CA GLY A 118 -12.71 -5.21 -19.68
C GLY A 118 -12.85 -4.05 -18.70
N SER A 119 -14.06 -3.52 -18.61
CA SER A 119 -14.37 -2.36 -17.78
C SER A 119 -15.21 -2.78 -16.57
N SER A 120 -14.59 -2.84 -15.40
CA SER A 120 -15.32 -2.91 -14.14
C SER A 120 -15.86 -1.54 -13.75
N VAL A 121 -16.98 -1.47 -13.04
CA VAL A 121 -17.63 -0.20 -12.70
C VAL A 121 -18.00 -0.14 -11.22
N ILE A 122 -17.63 0.95 -10.56
CA ILE A 122 -18.11 1.30 -9.22
C ILE A 122 -18.81 2.66 -9.27
N ALA A 123 -20.01 2.72 -8.72
CA ALA A 123 -20.81 3.94 -8.62
C ALA A 123 -21.01 4.37 -7.16
N GLY A 124 -21.13 5.68 -6.94
CA GLY A 124 -21.36 6.26 -5.62
C GLY A 124 -22.00 7.64 -5.70
N HIS A 125 -22.68 8.03 -4.63
CA HIS A 125 -23.36 9.32 -4.54
C HIS A 125 -22.37 10.50 -4.54
N VAL A 126 -22.73 11.58 -5.23
CA VAL A 126 -21.95 12.83 -5.20
C VAL A 126 -22.30 13.62 -3.94
N ASP A 127 -23.58 13.82 -3.66
CA ASP A 127 -24.08 14.54 -2.51
C ASP A 127 -25.46 14.02 -2.09
N SER A 128 -25.96 14.61 -1.01
CA SER A 128 -27.31 14.45 -0.52
C SER A 128 -27.82 15.78 0.02
N LYS A 129 -29.08 15.80 0.49
CA LYS A 129 -29.63 16.95 1.23
C LYS A 129 -28.85 17.29 2.50
N ALA A 130 -28.10 16.34 3.05
CA ALA A 130 -27.30 16.53 4.26
C ALA A 130 -25.88 17.06 3.97
N GLY A 131 -25.43 17.02 2.71
CA GLY A 131 -24.10 17.46 2.31
C GLY A 131 -23.37 16.49 1.38
N PRO A 132 -22.05 16.64 1.25
CA PRO A 132 -21.19 15.76 0.44
C PRO A 132 -21.39 14.27 0.74
N ALA A 133 -21.31 13.42 -0.29
CA ALA A 133 -21.30 11.97 -0.17
C ALA A 133 -19.95 11.39 -0.63
N VAL A 134 -19.83 10.06 -0.65
CA VAL A 134 -18.58 9.31 -0.87
C VAL A 134 -17.78 9.79 -2.09
N PHE A 135 -18.46 10.18 -3.18
CA PHE A 135 -17.83 10.58 -4.45
C PHE A 135 -17.88 12.09 -4.73
N PHE A 136 -18.21 12.92 -3.74
CA PHE A 136 -18.28 14.38 -3.89
C PHE A 136 -17.01 14.99 -4.51
N TYR A 137 -15.84 14.51 -4.09
CA TYR A 137 -14.53 15.03 -4.49
C TYR A 137 -13.90 14.28 -5.67
N LEU A 138 -14.61 13.35 -6.34
CA LEU A 138 -14.02 12.63 -7.48
C LEU A 138 -13.54 13.55 -8.61
N LYS A 139 -14.18 14.70 -8.78
CA LYS A 139 -13.81 15.73 -9.77
C LYS A 139 -12.41 16.32 -9.55
N ASP A 140 -11.84 16.16 -8.36
CA ASP A 140 -10.54 16.71 -7.99
C ASP A 140 -9.40 15.71 -8.26
N LEU A 141 -9.71 14.48 -8.71
CA LEU A 141 -8.71 13.52 -9.15
C LEU A 141 -7.95 14.01 -10.38
N VAL A 142 -6.68 13.66 -10.42
CA VAL A 142 -5.80 13.92 -11.55
C VAL A 142 -5.20 12.63 -12.11
N LYS A 143 -4.71 12.69 -13.34
CA LYS A 143 -3.98 11.57 -13.95
C LYS A 143 -2.80 11.17 -13.06
N GLY A 144 -2.66 9.86 -12.81
CA GLY A 144 -1.63 9.30 -11.93
C GLY A 144 -2.11 8.99 -10.51
N ASP A 145 -3.27 9.50 -10.10
CA ASP A 145 -3.84 9.19 -8.78
C ASP A 145 -4.21 7.70 -8.68
N ALA A 146 -4.08 7.16 -7.48
CA ALA A 146 -4.34 5.76 -7.19
C ALA A 146 -5.78 5.52 -6.72
N VAL A 147 -6.40 4.48 -7.27
CA VAL A 147 -7.68 3.91 -6.83
C VAL A 147 -7.43 2.46 -6.46
N ILE A 148 -7.68 2.11 -5.20
CA ILE A 148 -7.37 0.79 -4.66
C ILE A 148 -8.67 0.09 -4.30
N VAL A 149 -8.84 -1.14 -4.74
CA VAL A 149 -9.97 -2.00 -4.33
C VAL A 149 -9.45 -3.25 -3.67
N THR A 150 -10.08 -3.65 -2.58
CA THR A 150 -9.66 -4.80 -1.77
C THR A 150 -10.81 -5.79 -1.65
N ALA A 151 -10.49 -7.07 -1.78
CA ALA A 151 -11.40 -8.19 -1.59
C ALA A 151 -11.42 -8.67 -0.13
N GLN A 152 -12.42 -9.48 0.21
CA GLN A 152 -12.58 -10.02 1.57
C GLN A 152 -11.37 -10.84 2.05
N ASP A 153 -10.63 -11.48 1.13
CA ASP A 153 -9.44 -12.29 1.41
C ASP A 153 -8.14 -11.46 1.51
N GLY A 154 -8.24 -10.13 1.42
CA GLY A 154 -7.10 -9.20 1.45
C GLY A 154 -6.44 -8.97 0.10
N LEU A 155 -6.85 -9.65 -0.98
CA LEU A 155 -6.31 -9.35 -2.30
C LEU A 155 -6.70 -7.93 -2.73
N SER A 156 -5.72 -7.09 -3.03
CA SER A 156 -5.89 -5.69 -3.39
C SER A 156 -5.37 -5.38 -4.79
N TYR A 157 -6.09 -4.55 -5.53
CA TYR A 157 -5.70 -4.08 -6.86
C TYR A 157 -5.60 -2.56 -6.87
N THR A 158 -4.47 -2.06 -7.37
CA THR A 158 -4.23 -0.63 -7.55
C THR A 158 -4.41 -0.26 -9.01
N PHE A 159 -5.35 0.64 -9.25
CA PHE A 159 -5.61 1.25 -10.53
C PHE A 159 -5.09 2.68 -10.54
N GLU A 160 -4.63 3.12 -11.70
CA GLU A 160 -4.13 4.49 -11.92
C GLU A 160 -5.11 5.28 -12.78
N VAL A 161 -5.52 6.44 -12.30
CA VAL A 161 -6.37 7.38 -13.04
C VAL A 161 -5.68 7.81 -14.33
N GLN A 162 -6.37 7.62 -15.45
CA GLN A 162 -5.88 8.04 -16.77
C GLN A 162 -6.50 9.34 -17.23
N GLN A 163 -7.81 9.50 -17.00
CA GLN A 163 -8.57 10.68 -17.40
C GLN A 163 -9.92 10.73 -16.70
N LEU A 164 -10.52 11.92 -16.68
CA LEU A 164 -11.87 12.20 -16.22
C LEU A 164 -12.68 12.77 -17.37
N LYS A 165 -13.93 12.33 -17.54
CA LYS A 165 -14.86 12.90 -18.53
C LYS A 165 -16.24 13.07 -17.92
N SER A 166 -16.83 14.24 -18.12
CA SER A 166 -18.26 14.48 -17.84
C SER A 166 -19.08 14.24 -19.10
N TYR A 167 -20.20 13.54 -18.94
CA TYR A 167 -21.18 13.33 -19.99
C TYR A 167 -22.54 13.82 -19.52
N PRO A 168 -23.41 14.31 -20.42
CA PRO A 168 -24.81 14.49 -20.10
C PRO A 168 -25.41 13.19 -19.55
N TYR A 169 -26.32 13.29 -18.58
CA TYR A 169 -26.82 12.15 -17.80
C TYR A 169 -27.41 11.01 -18.64
N ASP A 170 -27.84 11.31 -19.88
CA ASP A 170 -28.48 10.43 -20.84
C ASP A 170 -27.59 10.06 -22.04
N ARG A 171 -26.34 10.54 -22.10
CA ARG A 171 -25.43 10.40 -23.26
C ARG A 171 -24.04 9.86 -22.91
N ALA A 172 -23.88 9.25 -21.74
CA ALA A 172 -22.65 8.54 -21.41
C ALA A 172 -22.44 7.34 -22.36
N PRO A 173 -21.22 7.12 -22.88
CA PRO A 173 -20.94 6.03 -23.81
C PRO A 173 -20.92 4.67 -23.09
N ILE A 174 -22.09 4.04 -22.94
CA ILE A 174 -22.28 2.81 -22.15
C ILE A 174 -21.27 1.71 -22.53
N SER A 175 -21.00 1.51 -23.82
CA SER A 175 -20.03 0.50 -24.28
C SER A 175 -18.59 0.81 -23.86
N GLU A 176 -18.19 2.07 -23.78
CA GLU A 176 -16.85 2.45 -23.30
C GLU A 176 -16.75 2.33 -21.78
N VAL A 177 -17.86 2.58 -21.07
CA VAL A 177 -17.91 2.61 -19.61
C VAL A 177 -18.06 1.21 -18.99
N PHE A 178 -18.90 0.36 -19.56
CA PHE A 178 -19.24 -0.98 -19.03
C PHE A 178 -18.72 -2.13 -19.90
N GLY A 179 -18.33 -1.84 -21.14
CA GLY A 179 -18.08 -2.86 -22.15
C GLY A 179 -16.66 -3.45 -22.14
N PRO A 180 -16.39 -4.35 -23.09
CA PRO A 180 -15.11 -5.03 -23.22
C PRO A 180 -13.97 -4.06 -23.54
N SER A 181 -12.78 -4.42 -23.12
CA SER A 181 -11.53 -3.70 -23.33
C SER A 181 -10.38 -4.71 -23.25
N ASP A 182 -9.32 -4.48 -24.02
CA ASP A 182 -8.09 -5.26 -23.89
C ASP A 182 -7.31 -4.91 -22.62
N GLU A 183 -7.59 -3.73 -22.05
CA GLU A 183 -7.07 -3.26 -20.78
C GLU A 183 -7.92 -3.79 -19.61
N ARG A 184 -7.32 -3.84 -18.42
CA ARG A 184 -8.01 -4.14 -17.17
C ARG A 184 -8.39 -2.81 -16.52
N ARG A 185 -9.63 -2.36 -16.72
CA ARG A 185 -10.10 -1.03 -16.28
C ARG A 185 -11.00 -1.13 -15.06
N LEU A 186 -10.96 -0.09 -14.24
CA LEU A 186 -11.96 0.19 -13.21
C LEU A 186 -12.46 1.62 -13.41
N ASN A 187 -13.71 1.77 -13.82
CA ASN A 187 -14.32 3.08 -14.01
C ASN A 187 -15.11 3.45 -12.74
N LEU A 188 -14.86 4.67 -12.24
CA LEU A 188 -15.67 5.24 -11.16
C LEU A 188 -16.71 6.19 -11.76
N ILE A 189 -17.96 6.09 -11.31
CA ILE A 189 -19.05 6.91 -11.82
C ILE A 189 -19.75 7.64 -10.68
N THR A 190 -20.00 8.94 -10.87
CA THR A 190 -20.86 9.71 -9.97
C THR A 190 -21.69 10.75 -10.72
N CYS A 191 -22.66 11.33 -10.03
CA CYS A 191 -23.40 12.49 -10.52
C CYS A 191 -22.51 13.74 -10.48
N THR A 192 -22.66 14.66 -11.43
CA THR A 192 -21.93 15.93 -11.41
C THR A 192 -22.71 17.03 -12.13
N GLY A 193 -22.24 18.27 -12.05
CA GLY A 193 -22.93 19.41 -12.61
C GLY A 193 -24.15 19.82 -11.78
N THR A 194 -25.01 20.65 -12.37
CA THR A 194 -26.12 21.28 -11.64
C THR A 194 -27.26 20.28 -11.38
N TYR A 195 -27.83 20.31 -10.17
CA TYR A 195 -29.02 19.53 -9.86
C TYR A 195 -30.27 20.15 -10.49
N ASN A 196 -30.93 19.40 -11.37
CA ASN A 196 -32.14 19.84 -12.04
C ASN A 196 -33.38 19.31 -11.31
N ARG A 197 -34.12 20.22 -10.64
CA ARG A 197 -35.33 19.88 -9.87
C ARG A 197 -36.51 19.40 -10.73
N LYS A 198 -36.52 19.68 -12.04
CA LYS A 198 -37.59 19.21 -12.93
C LYS A 198 -37.42 17.73 -13.26
N THR A 199 -36.17 17.29 -13.42
CA THR A 199 -35.81 15.90 -13.74
C THR A 199 -35.33 15.11 -12.52
N ASN A 200 -35.26 15.76 -11.34
CA ASN A 200 -34.77 15.21 -10.07
C ASN A 200 -33.40 14.53 -10.17
N THR A 201 -32.52 15.04 -11.03
CA THR A 201 -31.19 14.48 -11.22
C THR A 201 -30.17 15.55 -11.56
N HIS A 202 -28.90 15.23 -11.38
CA HIS A 202 -27.81 16.04 -11.91
C HIS A 202 -27.74 15.91 -13.43
N GLU A 203 -27.43 17.02 -14.09
CA GLU A 203 -27.39 17.12 -15.55
C GLU A 203 -26.30 16.27 -16.19
N GLU A 204 -25.27 15.89 -15.42
CA GLU A 204 -24.11 15.16 -15.92
C GLU A 204 -23.75 13.94 -15.06
N ARG A 205 -22.95 13.05 -15.65
CA ARG A 205 -22.24 11.95 -14.99
C ARG A 205 -20.76 12.14 -15.22
N LEU A 206 -20.01 12.15 -14.12
CA LEU A 206 -18.56 12.10 -14.17
C LEU A 206 -18.13 10.64 -14.24
N VAL A 207 -17.27 10.32 -15.22
CA VAL A 207 -16.60 9.02 -15.31
C VAL A 207 -15.10 9.24 -15.15
N VAL A 208 -14.53 8.58 -14.15
CA VAL A 208 -13.08 8.48 -13.94
C VAL A 208 -12.62 7.17 -14.57
N TYR A 209 -11.80 7.26 -15.60
CA TYR A 209 -11.22 6.09 -16.27
C TYR A 209 -9.88 5.75 -15.64
N THR A 210 -9.72 4.49 -15.25
CA THR A 210 -8.47 3.99 -14.67
C THR A 210 -8.01 2.72 -15.38
N VAL A 211 -6.72 2.43 -15.28
CA VAL A 211 -6.13 1.17 -15.75
C VAL A 211 -5.38 0.51 -14.61
N LEU A 212 -5.39 -0.82 -14.58
CA LEU A 212 -4.69 -1.58 -13.57
C LEU A 212 -3.18 -1.33 -13.65
N LYS A 213 -2.60 -0.91 -12.53
CA LYS A 213 -1.16 -0.67 -12.38
C LYS A 213 -0.46 -1.89 -11.77
N SER A 214 -1.05 -2.45 -10.73
CA SER A 214 -0.50 -3.61 -10.03
C SER A 214 -1.60 -4.35 -9.26
N GLY A 215 -1.36 -5.61 -8.96
CA GLY A 215 -2.15 -6.35 -7.99
C GLY A 215 -1.28 -6.97 -6.93
N GLN A 216 -1.65 -6.77 -5.67
CA GLN A 216 -0.92 -7.28 -4.51
C GLN A 216 -1.89 -8.08 -3.65
N GLU A 217 -1.54 -9.30 -3.28
CA GLU A 217 -2.16 -9.90 -2.10
C GLU A 217 -1.74 -9.05 -0.91
N ASP A 218 -2.64 -8.31 -0.26
CA ASP A 218 -2.37 -7.80 1.09
C ASP A 218 -2.41 -9.01 2.05
N LYS A 219 -1.47 -9.94 1.89
CA LYS A 219 -0.94 -10.62 3.05
C LYS A 219 -0.31 -9.49 3.83
N ALA A 220 -0.98 -9.08 4.91
CA ALA A 220 -0.47 -8.12 5.89
C ALA A 220 1.05 -8.20 5.87
N GLU A 221 1.72 -7.09 5.51
CA GLU A 221 3.18 -6.94 5.46
C GLU A 221 3.73 -7.31 6.84
N THR A 222 3.79 -8.62 7.09
CA THR A 222 4.63 -9.18 8.10
C THR A 222 6.00 -8.84 7.57
N LEU A 223 6.80 -8.17 8.40
CA LEU A 223 8.20 -7.91 8.13
C LEU A 223 8.89 -9.27 7.98
N VAL A 224 8.76 -9.92 6.82
CA VAL A 224 9.32 -11.23 6.56
C VAL A 224 10.80 -10.98 6.34
N VAL A 225 11.54 -11.08 7.44
CA VAL A 225 12.99 -11.13 7.42
C VAL A 225 13.37 -12.40 6.65
N PRO A 226 14.11 -12.30 5.52
CA PRO A 226 14.48 -13.49 4.76
C PRO A 226 15.45 -14.38 5.57
N PRO A 227 15.53 -15.69 5.29
CA PRO A 227 16.53 -16.53 5.90
C PRO A 227 17.95 -16.10 5.46
N PRO A 228 18.99 -16.36 6.27
CA PRO A 228 20.37 -16.08 5.90
C PRO A 228 20.78 -16.87 4.64
N PRO A 229 21.64 -16.30 3.77
CA PRO A 229 22.25 -17.05 2.67
C PRO A 229 23.08 -18.23 3.20
N GLU A 230 22.98 -19.36 2.51
CA GLU A 230 23.71 -20.58 2.85
C GLU A 230 24.80 -20.91 1.83
N HIS A 231 25.64 -21.88 2.17
CA HIS A 231 26.72 -22.39 1.31
C HIS A 231 27.70 -21.29 0.89
N VAL A 232 28.00 -20.38 1.81
CA VAL A 232 28.99 -19.33 1.60
C VAL A 232 30.37 -19.96 1.57
N LYS A 233 31.15 -19.71 0.52
CA LYS A 233 32.48 -20.29 0.32
C LYS A 233 33.41 -19.32 -0.38
N ILE A 234 34.69 -19.39 -0.02
CA ILE A 234 35.77 -18.70 -0.74
C ILE A 234 36.58 -19.75 -1.51
N SER A 235 36.77 -19.54 -2.81
CA SER A 235 37.65 -20.37 -3.62
C SER A 235 38.35 -19.51 -4.67
N GLY A 236 39.69 -19.52 -4.69
CA GLY A 236 40.48 -18.78 -5.68
C GLY A 236 40.24 -17.26 -5.65
N GLY A 237 40.00 -16.67 -4.47
CA GLY A 237 39.67 -15.24 -4.32
C GLY A 237 38.23 -14.87 -4.69
N LEU A 238 37.38 -15.85 -5.00
CA LEU A 238 35.96 -15.64 -5.28
C LEU A 238 35.10 -16.08 -4.08
N LEU A 239 34.36 -15.15 -3.51
CA LEU A 239 33.30 -15.42 -2.53
C LEU A 239 32.04 -15.83 -3.30
N THR A 240 31.40 -16.94 -2.93
CA THR A 240 30.18 -17.45 -3.58
C THR A 240 29.15 -17.91 -2.54
N TRP A 241 27.87 -17.89 -2.90
CA TRP A 241 26.78 -18.34 -2.03
C TRP A 241 25.57 -18.87 -2.83
N HIS A 242 24.66 -19.56 -2.15
CA HIS A 242 23.41 -20.00 -2.76
C HIS A 242 22.33 -18.90 -2.69
N ALA A 243 21.54 -18.79 -3.76
CA ALA A 243 20.42 -17.87 -3.80
C ALA A 243 19.33 -18.30 -2.79
N VAL A 244 18.90 -17.36 -1.95
CA VAL A 244 17.73 -17.51 -1.09
C VAL A 244 16.48 -17.57 -1.97
N ARG A 245 15.65 -18.60 -1.76
CA ARG A 245 14.44 -18.88 -2.57
C ARG A 245 13.13 -18.56 -1.85
N SER A 246 13.20 -18.20 -0.57
CA SER A 246 12.03 -17.84 0.25
C SER A 246 11.92 -16.33 0.35
N GLY A 247 10.72 -15.80 0.09
CA GLY A 247 10.46 -14.37 0.05
C GLY A 247 10.93 -13.69 -1.24
N GLU A 248 10.53 -12.43 -1.40
CA GLU A 248 10.97 -11.58 -2.50
C GLU A 248 12.31 -10.92 -2.13
N ILE A 249 13.40 -11.35 -2.76
CA ILE A 249 14.76 -10.87 -2.47
C ILE A 249 15.17 -9.78 -3.46
N SER A 250 15.51 -8.61 -2.94
CA SER A 250 16.08 -7.48 -3.69
C SER A 250 17.55 -7.74 -4.04
N GLY A 251 18.30 -8.27 -3.08
CA GLY A 251 19.72 -8.56 -3.26
C GLY A 251 20.39 -9.05 -1.98
N TYR A 252 21.71 -8.94 -1.97
CA TYR A 252 22.59 -9.43 -0.91
C TYR A 252 23.59 -8.35 -0.53
N ARG A 253 23.76 -8.10 0.76
CA ARG A 253 24.84 -7.25 1.28
C ARG A 253 25.99 -8.13 1.74
N ILE A 254 27.20 -7.74 1.36
CA ILE A 254 28.43 -8.43 1.71
C ILE A 254 29.19 -7.55 2.69
N TYR A 255 29.55 -8.14 3.82
CA TYR A 255 30.34 -7.50 4.86
C TYR A 255 31.69 -8.20 4.95
N SER A 256 32.74 -7.40 5.12
CA SER A 256 34.08 -7.91 5.36
C SER A 256 34.67 -7.29 6.63
N SER A 257 35.56 -8.02 7.29
CA SER A 257 36.36 -7.52 8.40
C SER A 257 37.85 -7.62 8.09
N THR A 258 38.64 -6.81 8.79
CA THR A 258 40.10 -6.91 8.80
C THR A 258 40.57 -7.51 10.12
N GLU A 259 41.88 -7.51 10.38
CA GLU A 259 42.49 -8.03 11.63
C GLU A 259 41.88 -7.44 12.92
N ASN A 260 41.24 -6.28 12.86
CA ASN A 260 40.54 -5.67 14.00
C ASN A 260 39.21 -6.36 14.40
N GLY A 261 38.71 -7.31 13.59
CA GLY A 261 37.48 -8.06 13.86
C GLY A 261 36.17 -7.31 13.63
N TYR A 262 36.21 -6.03 13.22
CA TYR A 262 35.01 -5.25 12.93
C TYR A 262 34.58 -5.42 11.48
N PHE A 263 33.31 -5.79 11.27
CA PHE A 263 32.72 -5.93 9.95
C PHE A 263 32.15 -4.61 9.44
N PHE A 264 32.41 -4.30 8.18
CA PHE A 264 31.83 -3.16 7.47
C PHE A 264 31.26 -3.61 6.13
N HIS A 265 30.21 -2.89 5.71
CA HIS A 265 29.56 -3.14 4.43
C HIS A 265 30.54 -2.85 3.29
N THR A 266 30.74 -3.81 2.40
CA THR A 266 31.75 -3.76 1.33
C THR A 266 31.12 -3.74 -0.06
N ALA A 267 30.04 -4.48 -0.27
CA ALA A 267 29.38 -4.54 -1.57
C ALA A 267 27.93 -5.00 -1.45
N SER A 268 27.11 -4.58 -2.42
CA SER A 268 25.74 -5.04 -2.61
C SER A 268 25.61 -5.69 -3.97
N ILE A 269 24.99 -6.86 -4.03
CA ILE A 269 24.80 -7.63 -5.27
C ILE A 269 23.32 -7.89 -5.47
N SER A 270 22.78 -7.49 -6.63
CA SER A 270 21.36 -7.67 -6.94
C SER A 270 20.96 -9.15 -6.91
N SER A 271 19.69 -9.44 -6.61
CA SER A 271 19.15 -10.80 -6.72
C SER A 271 19.19 -11.33 -8.15
N HIS A 272 19.31 -10.46 -9.15
CA HIS A 272 19.42 -10.81 -10.57
C HIS A 272 20.86 -11.06 -11.05
N GLU A 273 21.85 -10.68 -10.25
CA GLU A 273 23.26 -10.86 -10.57
C GLU A 273 23.80 -12.22 -10.12
N ARG A 274 25.02 -12.57 -10.55
CA ARG A 274 25.67 -13.80 -10.10
C ARG A 274 25.93 -13.73 -8.60
N LYS A 275 25.67 -14.83 -7.87
CA LYS A 275 25.89 -14.95 -6.42
C LYS A 275 27.36 -15.18 -6.11
N SER A 276 28.16 -14.20 -6.53
CA SER A 276 29.61 -14.21 -6.39
C SER A 276 30.16 -12.80 -6.29
N LEU A 277 31.21 -12.62 -5.50
CA LEU A 277 32.00 -11.39 -5.41
C LEU A 277 33.49 -11.74 -5.54
N VAL A 278 34.21 -11.02 -6.40
CA VAL A 278 35.68 -11.10 -6.45
C VAL A 278 36.22 -10.31 -5.27
N ILE A 279 37.03 -10.95 -4.42
CA ILE A 279 37.66 -10.32 -3.27
C ILE A 279 38.89 -9.56 -3.76
N ASP A 280 38.81 -8.23 -3.80
CA ASP A 280 39.87 -7.32 -4.23
C ASP A 280 40.69 -6.76 -3.06
N ASN A 281 40.08 -6.65 -1.87
CA ASN A 281 40.76 -6.17 -0.68
C ASN A 281 41.63 -7.26 -0.04
N GLU A 282 42.96 -7.16 -0.22
CA GLU A 282 43.91 -8.11 0.35
C GLU A 282 43.90 -8.16 1.89
N LYS A 283 43.49 -7.08 2.56
CA LYS A 283 43.45 -6.98 4.03
C LYS A 283 42.18 -7.57 4.64
N ALA A 284 41.19 -7.92 3.82
CA ALA A 284 39.97 -8.53 4.31
C ALA A 284 40.23 -9.99 4.70
N THR A 285 39.95 -10.31 5.97
CA THR A 285 40.24 -11.61 6.58
C THR A 285 38.99 -12.48 6.68
N SER A 286 37.83 -11.90 6.97
CA SER A 286 36.57 -12.65 7.14
C SER A 286 35.39 -11.96 6.47
N PHE A 287 34.39 -12.75 6.10
CA PHE A 287 33.21 -12.31 5.34
C PHE A 287 31.93 -12.94 5.87
N TYR A 288 30.83 -12.20 5.81
CA TYR A 288 29.48 -12.77 5.85
C TYR A 288 28.57 -12.06 4.86
N ILE A 289 27.45 -12.70 4.57
CA ILE A 289 26.46 -12.21 3.61
C ILE A 289 25.09 -12.21 4.29
N THR A 290 24.27 -11.22 3.98
CA THR A 290 22.86 -11.15 4.34
C THR A 290 22.00 -11.08 3.09
N ALA A 291 20.75 -11.54 3.17
CA ALA A 291 19.74 -11.34 2.15
C ALA A 291 18.88 -10.12 2.52
N VAL A 292 18.51 -9.31 1.53
CA VAL A 292 17.68 -8.12 1.70
C VAL A 292 16.36 -8.32 0.94
N SER A 293 15.23 -8.18 1.64
CA SER A 293 13.90 -8.31 1.02
C SER A 293 13.49 -7.08 0.19
N SER A 294 12.40 -7.17 -0.56
CA SER A 294 11.78 -6.03 -1.27
C SER A 294 11.32 -4.90 -0.34
N SER A 295 11.01 -5.22 0.92
CA SER A 295 10.65 -4.26 1.98
C SER A 295 11.86 -3.72 2.76
N GLY A 296 13.09 -4.16 2.45
CA GLY A 296 14.31 -3.69 3.11
C GLY A 296 14.69 -4.38 4.41
N ASN A 297 14.04 -5.50 4.73
CA ASN A 297 14.40 -6.29 5.89
C ASN A 297 15.62 -7.15 5.54
N GLU A 298 16.66 -7.05 6.36
CA GLU A 298 17.91 -7.78 6.19
C GLU A 298 17.91 -9.03 7.07
N SER A 299 18.37 -10.16 6.52
CA SER A 299 18.47 -11.43 7.24
C SER A 299 19.48 -11.35 8.40
N LYS A 300 19.47 -12.39 9.25
CA LYS A 300 20.67 -12.69 10.05
C LYS A 300 21.88 -12.91 9.13
N PRO A 301 23.12 -12.73 9.64
CA PRO A 301 24.33 -13.10 8.90
C PRO A 301 24.33 -14.58 8.50
N SER A 302 24.92 -14.86 7.34
CA SER A 302 25.38 -16.21 7.00
C SER A 302 26.44 -16.70 8.00
N GLU A 303 26.88 -17.95 7.82
CA GLU A 303 28.15 -18.40 8.41
C GLU A 303 29.28 -17.44 7.99
N ILE A 304 30.13 -17.10 8.96
CA ILE A 304 31.31 -16.28 8.73
C ILE A 304 32.39 -17.16 8.10
N ILE A 305 32.90 -16.77 6.94
CA ILE A 305 33.98 -17.47 6.25
C ILE A 305 35.24 -16.62 6.31
N THR A 306 36.35 -17.25 6.66
CA THR A 306 37.68 -16.63 6.70
C THR A 306 38.49 -17.07 5.49
N LYS A 307 39.27 -16.14 4.95
CA LYS A 307 40.18 -16.36 3.81
C LYS A 307 41.34 -17.30 4.15
#